data_AF-A0A9P8PYE1-F1
#
_entry.id   AF-A0A9P8PYE1-F1
#
_cell.length_a   1.000
_cell.length_b   1.000
_cell.length_c   1.000
_cell.angle_alpha   90.00
_cell.angle_beta   90.00
_cell.angle_gamma   90.00
#
_symmetry.space_group_name_H-M   'P 1'
#
loop_
_entity.id
_entity.type
_entity.pdbx_description
1 polymer ?
#
loop_
_entity_poly.entity_id
_entity_poly.type
_entity_poly.pdbx_seq_one_letter_code
_entity_poly.pdbx_strand_id
1 'polypeptide(L)'
;MFASIRTSPVLRSSLTCQLRLKSTFVPQPTPLIPDVATFFNKIGRGTAEQAENFPTWESLFTTTSFEMKEKGLDIQTRRYILKQVEHLRQGEKIHEHLQGKKSYYGGEYRRKEKTAKLLAKKRAERIQYEE
;
A
#
# COMPACT_ATOMS: atom_id res chain seq x y z
N MET A 1 -12.05 -8.20 -58.39
CA MET A 1 -13.16 -7.49 -57.73
C MET A 1 -12.71 -7.14 -56.32
N PHE A 2 -12.46 -5.87 -56.05
CA PHE A 2 -11.85 -5.39 -54.81
C PHE A 2 -12.91 -5.23 -53.72
N ALA A 3 -12.74 -5.88 -52.56
CA ALA A 3 -13.54 -5.61 -51.37
C ALA A 3 -12.83 -4.53 -50.53
N SER A 4 -13.35 -3.30 -50.59
CA SER A 4 -12.94 -2.18 -49.76
C SER A 4 -13.49 -2.36 -48.34
N ILE A 5 -12.62 -2.68 -47.38
CA ILE A 5 -12.97 -2.73 -45.96
C ILE A 5 -12.95 -1.31 -45.43
N ARG A 6 -14.14 -0.74 -45.21
CA ARG A 6 -14.31 0.55 -44.51
C ARG A 6 -14.09 0.32 -43.01
N THR A 7 -12.89 0.61 -42.52
CA THR A 7 -12.62 0.69 -41.08
C THR A 7 -13.09 2.07 -40.57
N SER A 8 -14.16 2.08 -39.79
CA SER A 8 -14.65 3.26 -39.09
C SER A 8 -13.74 3.61 -37.91
N PRO A 9 -13.33 4.88 -37.74
CA PRO A 9 -12.60 5.30 -36.54
C PRO A 9 -13.60 5.45 -35.39
N VAL A 10 -13.53 4.53 -34.41
CA VAL A 10 -14.19 4.72 -33.12
C VAL A 10 -13.46 5.86 -32.40
N LEU A 11 -14.05 7.06 -32.43
CA LEU A 11 -13.64 8.19 -31.61
C LEU A 11 -13.84 7.82 -30.14
N ARG A 12 -12.76 7.31 -29.52
CA ARG A 12 -12.71 7.06 -28.08
C ARG A 12 -12.57 8.41 -27.36
N SER A 13 -13.71 9.07 -27.14
CA SER A 13 -13.84 10.14 -26.15
C SER A 13 -13.50 9.57 -24.78
N SER A 14 -12.24 9.67 -24.34
CA SER A 14 -11.87 9.41 -22.94
C SER A 14 -11.97 10.70 -22.13
N LEU A 15 -13.14 11.34 -22.15
CA LEU A 15 -13.48 12.37 -21.17
C LEU A 15 -13.97 11.69 -19.90
N THR A 16 -13.08 10.97 -19.22
CA THR A 16 -13.23 10.70 -17.79
C THR A 16 -11.93 11.04 -17.09
N CYS A 17 -11.47 12.26 -17.29
CA CYS A 17 -10.67 12.93 -16.28
C CYS A 17 -11.66 13.34 -15.17
N GLN A 18 -12.10 12.36 -14.35
CA GLN A 18 -12.85 12.67 -13.15
C GLN A 18 -11.86 13.34 -12.20
N LEU A 19 -11.76 14.65 -12.28
CA LEU A 19 -11.07 15.48 -11.29
C LEU A 19 -11.87 15.35 -9.99
N ARG A 20 -11.59 14.28 -9.24
CA ARG A 20 -12.11 14.08 -7.89
C ARG A 20 -11.46 15.18 -7.04
N LEU A 21 -12.19 16.27 -6.83
CA LEU A 21 -11.78 17.35 -5.93
C LEU A 21 -11.51 16.70 -4.57
N LYS A 22 -10.25 16.77 -4.12
CA LYS A 22 -9.86 16.24 -2.82
C LYS A 22 -10.49 17.12 -1.75
N SER A 23 -11.18 16.51 -0.79
CA SER A 23 -11.72 17.24 0.35
C SER A 23 -10.56 17.89 1.11
N THR A 24 -10.56 19.21 1.22
CA THR A 24 -9.56 19.97 2.00
C THR A 24 -9.93 20.05 3.48
N PHE A 25 -11.07 19.47 3.89
CA PHE A 25 -11.52 19.51 5.27
C PHE A 25 -10.57 18.73 6.18
N VAL A 26 -10.29 19.32 7.35
CA VAL A 26 -9.52 18.70 8.43
C VAL A 26 -10.52 18.10 9.43
N PRO A 27 -10.57 16.77 9.55
CA PRO A 27 -11.47 16.11 10.49
C PRO A 27 -11.01 16.34 11.94
N GLN A 28 -11.99 16.49 12.82
CA GLN A 28 -11.74 16.62 14.26
C GLN A 28 -11.17 15.32 14.83
N PRO A 29 -10.25 15.38 15.80
CA PRO A 29 -9.69 14.20 16.44
C PRO A 29 -10.80 13.38 17.12
N THR A 30 -10.73 12.06 16.96
CA THR A 30 -11.72 11.14 17.54
C THR A 30 -11.19 10.61 18.87
N PRO A 31 -12.05 10.17 19.82
CA PRO A 31 -11.57 9.63 21.09
C PRO A 31 -10.65 8.40 20.91
N LEU A 32 -10.81 7.68 19.79
CA LEU A 32 -9.97 6.53 19.42
C LEU A 32 -8.61 6.93 18.82
N ILE A 33 -8.52 8.13 18.25
CA ILE A 33 -7.31 8.66 17.58
C ILE A 33 -7.23 10.16 17.94
N PRO A 34 -6.74 10.48 19.15
CA PRO A 34 -6.64 11.85 19.60
C PRO A 34 -5.41 12.58 19.03
N ASP A 35 -4.35 11.83 18.69
CA ASP A 35 -3.04 12.39 18.34
C ASP A 35 -2.42 11.75 17.08
N VAL A 36 -1.48 12.46 16.46
CA VAL A 36 -0.73 12.05 15.28
C VAL A 36 0.05 10.76 15.54
N ALA A 37 0.74 10.64 16.67
CA ALA A 37 1.48 9.42 17.00
C ALA A 37 0.55 8.21 17.13
N THR A 38 -0.64 8.39 17.73
CA THR A 38 -1.64 7.33 17.84
C THR A 38 -2.17 6.88 16.49
N PHE A 39 -2.32 7.81 15.54
CA PHE A 39 -2.71 7.49 14.17
C PHE A 39 -1.67 6.64 13.46
N PHE A 40 -0.39 7.03 13.52
CA PHE A 40 0.71 6.29 12.88
C PHE A 40 0.88 4.88 13.44
N ASN A 41 0.74 4.72 14.75
CA ASN A 41 0.77 3.41 15.39
C ASN A 41 -0.40 2.52 14.91
N LYS A 42 -1.57 3.11 14.66
CA LYS A 42 -2.77 2.36 14.24
C LYS A 42 -2.74 1.91 12.78
N ILE A 43 -2.14 2.70 11.88
CA ILE A 43 -2.01 2.34 10.45
C ILE A 43 -0.88 1.34 10.19
N GLY A 44 0.11 1.23 11.10
CA GLY A 44 1.19 0.25 11.05
C GLY A 44 2.22 0.47 9.93
N ARG A 45 2.73 -0.62 9.34
CA ARG A 45 3.75 -0.63 8.27
C ARG A 45 5.06 0.12 8.60
N GLY A 46 5.46 0.18 9.87
CA GLY A 46 6.66 0.90 10.30
C GLY A 46 6.56 2.42 10.12
N THR A 47 5.36 2.99 10.00
CA THR A 47 5.18 4.43 9.81
C THR A 47 5.29 5.25 11.09
N ALA A 48 5.41 4.61 12.26
CA ALA A 48 5.59 5.26 13.56
C ALA A 48 6.83 6.16 13.60
N GLU A 49 7.92 5.76 12.94
CA GLU A 49 9.17 6.52 12.84
C GLU A 49 9.00 7.88 12.15
N GLN A 50 7.94 8.01 11.34
CA GLN A 50 7.70 9.19 10.53
C GLN A 50 6.81 10.23 11.23
N ALA A 51 6.37 9.95 12.47
CA ALA A 51 5.54 10.87 13.25
C ALA A 51 6.26 12.20 13.55
N GLU A 52 7.58 12.17 13.74
CA GLU A 52 8.41 13.37 14.00
C GLU A 52 8.32 14.43 12.89
N ASN A 53 8.04 14.00 11.66
CA ASN A 53 7.91 14.89 10.50
C ASN A 53 6.60 15.69 10.49
N PHE A 54 5.64 15.34 11.37
CA PHE A 54 4.30 15.92 11.45
C PHE A 54 4.03 16.42 12.88
N PRO A 55 4.37 17.69 13.18
CA PRO A 55 4.28 18.20 14.55
C PRO A 55 2.85 18.45 15.03
N THR A 56 1.91 18.68 14.11
CA THR A 56 0.51 18.98 14.45
C THR A 56 -0.46 18.12 13.66
N TRP A 57 -1.66 17.90 14.22
CA TRP A 57 -2.74 17.18 13.56
C TRP A 57 -3.09 17.82 12.22
N GLU A 58 -3.23 19.14 12.17
CA GLU A 58 -3.55 19.88 10.94
C GLU A 58 -2.45 19.75 9.86
N SER A 59 -1.18 19.69 10.26
CA SER A 59 -0.06 19.49 9.35
C SER A 59 -0.21 18.17 8.59
N LEU A 60 -0.64 17.10 9.26
CA LEU A 60 -0.85 15.79 8.62
C LEU A 60 -1.86 15.85 7.46
N PHE A 61 -2.95 16.62 7.60
CA PHE A 61 -4.01 16.71 6.58
C PHE A 61 -3.71 17.72 5.48
N THR A 62 -2.86 18.69 5.76
CA THR A 62 -2.51 19.76 4.83
C THR A 62 -1.30 19.40 3.97
N THR A 63 -0.36 18.63 4.50
CA THR A 63 0.92 18.33 3.83
C THR A 63 0.69 17.64 2.48
N THR A 64 1.33 18.15 1.44
CA THR A 64 1.27 17.56 0.10
C THR A 64 2.27 16.42 -0.10
N SER A 65 2.06 15.58 -1.12
CA SER A 65 3.00 14.50 -1.47
C SER A 65 4.41 15.01 -1.86
N PHE A 66 4.50 16.27 -2.30
CA PHE A 66 5.75 16.93 -2.64
C PHE A 66 6.52 17.35 -1.39
N GLU A 67 5.87 18.03 -0.44
CA GLU A 67 6.48 18.37 0.86
C GLU A 67 6.93 17.11 1.61
N MET A 68 6.14 16.04 1.57
CA MET A 68 6.53 14.75 2.15
C MET A 68 7.79 14.17 1.49
N LYS A 69 8.00 14.41 0.18
CA LYS A 69 9.22 13.97 -0.52
C LYS A 69 10.43 14.78 -0.06
N GLU A 70 10.27 16.08 0.15
CA GLU A 70 11.34 16.95 0.67
C GLU A 70 11.77 16.55 2.09
N LYS A 71 10.83 16.10 2.92
CA LYS A 71 11.08 15.52 4.24
C LYS A 71 11.75 14.13 4.22
N GLY A 72 12.03 13.57 3.03
CA GLY A 72 12.76 12.31 2.89
C GLY A 72 11.92 11.03 3.02
N LEU A 73 10.59 11.12 3.00
CA LEU A 73 9.72 9.94 3.08
C LEU A 73 9.80 9.09 1.80
N ASP A 74 9.78 7.77 1.90
CA ASP A 74 9.72 6.87 0.72
C ASP A 74 8.40 7.00 -0.07
N ILE A 75 8.43 6.68 -1.36
CA ILE A 75 7.26 6.76 -2.25
C ILE A 75 6.11 5.89 -1.73
N GLN A 76 6.39 4.69 -1.21
CA GLN A 76 5.35 3.76 -0.75
C GLN A 76 4.70 4.26 0.54
N THR A 77 5.49 4.79 1.47
CA THR A 77 4.99 5.33 2.75
C THR A 77 4.13 6.57 2.50
N ARG A 78 4.57 7.51 1.64
CA ARG A 78 3.78 8.70 1.26
C ARG A 78 2.41 8.34 0.69
N ARG A 79 2.37 7.42 -0.28
CA ARG A 79 1.11 6.95 -0.88
C ARG A 79 0.19 6.28 0.13
N TYR A 80 0.77 5.51 1.04
CA TYR A 80 0.00 4.83 2.07
C TYR A 80 -0.61 5.80 3.08
N ILE A 81 0.18 6.74 3.61
CA ILE A 81 -0.28 7.76 4.57
C ILE A 81 -1.41 8.60 3.97
N LEU A 82 -1.20 9.14 2.76
CA LEU A 82 -2.23 9.94 2.09
C LEU A 82 -3.53 9.16 1.87
N LYS A 83 -3.42 7.86 1.54
CA LYS A 83 -4.60 7.00 1.41
C LYS A 83 -5.34 6.85 2.75
N GLN A 84 -4.62 6.64 3.85
CA GLN A 84 -5.22 6.52 5.18
C GLN A 84 -5.82 7.83 5.70
N VAL A 85 -5.19 8.96 5.39
CA VAL A 85 -5.73 10.30 5.67
C VAL A 85 -7.07 10.51 4.95
N GLU A 86 -7.17 10.12 3.68
CA GLU A 86 -8.44 10.17 2.94
C GLU A 86 -9.50 9.22 3.51
N HIS A 87 -9.11 8.02 3.97
CA HIS A 87 -10.02 7.11 4.67
C HIS A 87 -10.58 7.75 5.94
N LEU A 88 -9.73 8.47 6.70
CA LEU A 88 -10.16 9.21 7.89
C LEU A 88 -11.17 10.32 7.52
N ARG A 89 -10.92 11.07 6.44
CA ARG A 89 -11.85 12.09 5.92
C ARG A 89 -13.20 11.51 5.50
N GLN A 90 -13.21 10.30 4.95
CA GLN A 90 -14.41 9.60 4.49
C GLN A 90 -15.17 8.90 5.62
N GLY A 91 -14.61 8.88 6.84
CA GLY A 91 -15.19 8.15 7.98
C GLY A 91 -15.03 6.64 7.88
N GLU A 92 -14.09 6.15 7.05
CA GLU A 92 -13.78 4.73 6.94
C GLU A 92 -12.93 4.26 8.13
N LYS A 93 -13.00 2.96 8.44
CA LYS A 93 -12.29 2.38 9.58
C LYS A 93 -10.79 2.28 9.33
N ILE A 94 -10.01 2.97 10.15
CA ILE A 94 -8.54 2.94 10.08
C ILE A 94 -7.99 1.70 10.79
N HIS A 95 -7.21 0.92 10.05
CA HIS A 95 -6.48 -0.24 10.52
C HIS A 95 -5.28 -0.51 9.61
N GLU A 96 -4.36 -1.35 10.05
CA GLU A 96 -3.21 -1.73 9.22
C GLU A 96 -3.65 -2.62 8.05
N HIS A 97 -3.37 -2.16 6.83
CA HIS A 97 -3.52 -3.01 5.66
C HIS A 97 -2.19 -3.72 5.43
N LEU A 98 -2.07 -5.02 5.70
CA LEU A 98 -0.79 -5.72 5.53
C LEU A 98 -0.36 -5.83 4.05
N GLN A 99 0.94 -5.86 3.82
CA GLN A 99 1.47 -6.18 2.49
C GLN A 99 1.38 -7.70 2.23
N GLY A 100 1.09 -8.06 0.98
CA GLY A 100 1.04 -9.45 0.57
C GLY A 100 2.41 -10.11 0.69
N LYS A 101 2.49 -11.20 1.46
CA LYS A 101 3.69 -12.04 1.57
C LYS A 101 3.50 -13.31 0.73
N LYS A 102 4.58 -13.81 0.12
CA LYS A 102 4.54 -15.12 -0.54
C LYS A 102 4.37 -16.22 0.51
N SER A 103 3.81 -17.36 0.11
CA SER A 103 3.73 -18.57 0.93
C SER A 103 5.13 -18.98 1.41
N TYR A 104 5.19 -19.71 2.53
CA TYR A 104 6.41 -20.36 3.01
C TYR A 104 7.12 -21.15 1.90
N TYR A 105 6.37 -21.82 1.03
CA TYR A 105 6.92 -22.58 -0.10
C TYR A 105 7.32 -21.72 -1.31
N GLY A 106 7.06 -20.41 -1.28
CA GLY A 106 7.32 -19.46 -2.35
C GLY A 106 6.10 -19.12 -3.20
N GLY A 107 6.34 -18.37 -4.28
CA GLY A 107 5.32 -18.13 -5.30
C GLY A 107 5.06 -19.36 -6.17
N GLU A 108 3.97 -19.32 -6.95
CA GLU A 108 3.48 -20.47 -7.74
C GLU A 108 4.58 -21.15 -8.57
N TYR A 109 5.35 -20.37 -9.35
CA TYR A 109 6.38 -20.91 -10.24
C TYR A 109 7.49 -21.68 -9.49
N ARG A 110 7.99 -21.14 -8.37
CA ARG A 110 9.12 -21.73 -7.62
C ARG A 110 8.68 -22.74 -6.55
N ARG A 111 7.38 -22.97 -6.38
CA ARG A 111 6.85 -23.79 -5.28
C ARG A 111 7.33 -25.24 -5.34
N LYS A 112 7.26 -25.87 -6.52
CA LYS A 112 7.67 -27.27 -6.71
C LYS A 112 9.16 -27.47 -6.39
N GLU A 113 10.00 -26.59 -6.91
CA GLU A 113 11.45 -26.62 -6.67
C GLU A 113 11.77 -26.48 -5.18
N LYS A 114 11.21 -25.47 -4.50
CA LYS A 114 11.49 -25.23 -3.07
C LYS A 114 11.03 -26.40 -2.20
N THR A 115 9.88 -26.97 -2.54
CA THR A 115 9.33 -28.13 -1.82
C THR A 115 10.24 -29.36 -2.00
N ALA A 116 10.68 -29.65 -3.23
CA ALA A 116 11.61 -30.75 -3.50
C ALA A 116 12.93 -30.60 -2.73
N LYS A 117 13.53 -29.39 -2.71
CA LYS A 117 14.76 -29.11 -1.95
C LYS A 117 14.57 -29.32 -0.44
N LEU A 118 13.45 -28.85 0.13
CA LEU A 118 13.13 -29.05 1.54
C LEU A 118 12.99 -30.53 1.89
N LEU A 119 12.30 -31.31 1.04
CA LEU A 119 12.13 -32.74 1.24
C LEU A 119 13.46 -33.49 1.17
N ALA A 120 14.32 -33.14 0.20
CA ALA A 120 15.65 -33.72 0.09
C ALA A 120 16.50 -33.43 1.34
N LYS A 121 16.47 -32.19 1.86
CA LYS A 121 17.17 -31.83 3.10
C LYS A 121 16.67 -32.62 4.30
N LYS A 122 15.34 -32.70 4.49
CA LYS A 122 14.73 -33.50 5.57
C LYS A 122 15.12 -34.97 5.48
N ARG A 123 15.22 -35.52 4.27
CA ARG A 123 15.65 -36.90 4.05
C ARG A 123 17.13 -37.10 4.44
N ALA A 124 18.00 -36.17 4.05
CA ALA A 124 19.41 -36.20 4.44
C ALA A 124 19.57 -36.08 5.97
N GLU A 125 18.87 -35.13 6.59
CA GLU A 125 18.85 -34.97 8.06
C GLU A 125 18.43 -36.28 8.75
N ARG A 126 17.36 -36.94 8.28
CA ARG A 126 16.92 -38.22 8.86
C ARG A 126 18.01 -39.30 8.82
N ILE A 127 18.69 -39.45 7.68
CA ILE A 127 19.76 -40.43 7.53
C ILE A 127 20.88 -40.15 8.55
N GLN A 128 21.26 -38.88 8.72
CA GLN A 128 22.31 -38.48 9.66
C GLN A 128 21.99 -38.72 11.15
N TYR A 129 20.72 -38.90 11.51
CA TYR A 129 20.33 -39.27 12.88
C TYR A 129 20.18 -40.78 13.07
N GLU A 130 20.01 -41.53 11.99
CA GLU A 130 19.91 -43.00 12.00
C GLU A 130 21.30 -43.66 11.93
N GLU A 131 22.30 -42.95 11.38
CA GLU A 131 23.73 -43.27 11.43
C GLU A 131 24.38 -42.83 12.75
#